data_AF-A0A4Z2HF53-F1
#
_entry.id   AF-A0A4Z2HF53-F1
#
_cell.length_a   1.000
_cell.length_b   1.000
_cell.length_c   1.000
_cell.angle_alpha   90.00
_cell.angle_beta   90.00
_cell.angle_gamma   90.00
#
_symmetry.space_group_name_H-M   'P 1'
#
loop_
_entity.id
_entity.type
_entity.pdbx_description
1 polymer ?
#
loop_
_entity_poly.entity_id
_entity_poly.type
_entity_poly.pdbx_seq_one_letter_code
_entity_poly.pdbx_strand_id
1 'polypeptide(L)'
;MAPDALVLKKDDLFVQTTRTPTTTTTTTTTTTLTPTTTTTEIPSPQPDTRPVNHGPSAELDLSGKKRFTAPYVNYIQKDPSSPCSLTEALEYLQVDVLESLFKQDSLAANQNQPPKNKPHNLTVVAMEGCHSFIILDWGRPLIDDMVSGYMVHSASYDDVLNNRWSTKPSSGSHLPLENLKPNSRYYFKVQAKNVFGLGPVSDTLTYVTESDDPLLIERPPGGEPIWIPFTFKYNSAHSSCKGSQYVKRTWYRKFVGVVLCNSLRYKIFMGDGLRDPFYSIGDTFGQGDDHCQFVDSYRDGRTGPAYLSNNLPSAQGFYRAYRQQPVSFGVIGRRTPHPFVGWYECGVPIPGKW
;
A
#
# COMPACT_ATOMS: atom_id res chain seq x y z
N MET A 1 -14.99 8.17 -68.85
CA MET A 1 -15.76 9.34 -69.33
C MET A 1 -16.55 9.89 -68.15
N ALA A 2 -16.46 11.20 -67.91
CA ALA A 2 -17.36 11.96 -67.02
C ALA A 2 -18.68 12.28 -67.78
N PRO A 3 -19.70 13.04 -67.30
CA PRO A 3 -19.72 14.21 -66.38
C PRO A 3 -20.79 14.06 -65.25
N ASP A 4 -21.32 15.09 -64.55
CA ASP A 4 -20.79 16.28 -63.83
C ASP A 4 -22.01 16.98 -63.12
N ALA A 5 -21.73 17.89 -62.17
CA ALA A 5 -22.51 19.08 -61.78
C ALA A 5 -23.91 19.03 -61.07
N LEU A 6 -23.91 19.55 -59.82
CA LEU A 6 -24.82 20.57 -59.23
C LEU A 6 -26.33 20.24 -59.02
N VAL A 7 -27.01 20.61 -57.91
CA VAL A 7 -27.41 21.98 -57.51
C VAL A 7 -27.95 22.01 -56.06
N LEU A 8 -27.75 23.14 -55.34
CA LEU A 8 -28.32 23.46 -54.02
C LEU A 8 -29.79 23.93 -54.08
N LYS A 9 -30.56 23.71 -53.01
CA LYS A 9 -31.58 24.66 -52.54
C LYS A 9 -31.66 24.68 -51.00
N LYS A 10 -32.15 25.80 -50.46
CA LYS A 10 -31.97 26.30 -49.09
C LYS A 10 -33.28 26.98 -48.62
N ASP A 11 -33.27 27.51 -47.40
CA ASP A 11 -34.22 28.49 -46.82
C ASP A 11 -35.58 27.88 -46.38
N ASP A 12 -36.27 28.28 -45.30
CA ASP A 12 -36.04 29.18 -44.13
C ASP A 12 -36.96 28.67 -42.97
N LEU A 13 -36.62 28.69 -41.67
CA LEU A 13 -36.49 29.77 -40.66
C LEU A 13 -37.83 30.32 -40.06
N PHE A 14 -37.78 30.68 -38.77
CA PHE A 14 -38.80 31.32 -37.88
C PHE A 14 -39.89 30.43 -37.20
N VAL A 15 -40.47 30.75 -36.02
CA VAL A 15 -39.99 31.21 -34.66
C VAL A 15 -41.20 31.44 -33.73
N GLN A 16 -41.12 31.10 -32.43
CA GLN A 16 -42.00 31.47 -31.27
C GLN A 16 -43.55 31.24 -31.38
N THR A 17 -44.30 30.77 -30.37
CA THR A 17 -44.57 31.48 -29.10
C THR A 17 -45.34 30.62 -28.06
N THR A 18 -45.00 30.82 -26.78
CA THR A 18 -45.62 30.51 -25.47
C THR A 18 -47.13 30.20 -25.33
N ARG A 19 -47.49 29.23 -24.46
CA ARG A 19 -48.43 29.41 -23.30
C ARG A 19 -48.53 28.23 -22.30
N THR A 20 -48.64 28.57 -21.01
CA THR A 20 -49.07 27.74 -19.85
C THR A 20 -50.60 27.88 -19.63
N PRO A 21 -51.26 27.01 -18.82
CA PRO A 21 -51.27 27.02 -17.34
C PRO A 21 -50.93 25.58 -16.79
N THR A 22 -51.21 25.09 -15.57
CA THR A 22 -52.09 25.50 -14.43
C THR A 22 -51.53 25.06 -13.06
N THR A 23 -52.02 25.69 -11.99
CA THR A 23 -51.69 25.56 -10.55
C THR A 23 -52.39 24.40 -9.81
N THR A 24 -51.82 23.93 -8.70
CA THR A 24 -52.57 23.41 -7.53
C THR A 24 -51.98 23.98 -6.23
N THR A 25 -52.83 24.48 -5.31
CA THR A 25 -52.44 25.15 -4.07
C THR A 25 -53.28 24.67 -2.89
N THR A 26 -52.66 24.10 -1.85
CA THR A 26 -53.17 23.94 -0.45
C THR A 26 -52.12 23.16 0.36
N THR A 27 -51.86 23.37 1.66
CA THR A 27 -52.20 24.46 2.61
C THR A 27 -51.09 24.51 3.68
N THR A 28 -50.74 25.69 4.18
CA THR A 28 -49.85 25.81 5.35
C THR A 28 -50.66 25.62 6.64
N THR A 29 -50.19 24.77 7.57
CA THR A 29 -50.73 24.70 8.94
C THR A 29 -49.59 24.85 9.94
N THR A 30 -49.55 26.00 10.62
CA THR A 30 -48.55 26.30 11.66
C THR A 30 -49.03 25.72 12.99
N THR A 31 -48.22 24.86 13.62
CA THR A 31 -48.43 24.47 15.03
C THR A 31 -47.10 24.51 15.78
N THR A 32 -46.90 25.57 16.56
CA THR A 32 -45.80 25.70 17.51
C THR A 32 -46.16 25.08 18.86
N LEU A 33 -45.49 24.01 19.28
CA LEU A 33 -45.48 23.56 20.68
C LEU A 33 -44.08 23.05 21.08
N THR A 34 -43.52 23.74 22.09
CA THR A 34 -42.53 23.34 23.13
C THR A 34 -41.51 22.20 22.88
N PRO A 35 -40.21 22.42 23.22
CA PRO A 35 -39.19 21.37 23.17
C PRO A 35 -39.34 20.40 24.35
N THR A 36 -39.43 19.09 24.06
CA THR A 36 -39.26 18.04 25.06
C THR A 36 -37.82 17.55 25.00
N THR A 37 -37.07 17.74 26.09
CA THR A 37 -35.73 17.17 26.25
C THR A 37 -35.80 15.66 26.40
N THR A 38 -35.47 14.92 25.34
CA THR A 38 -35.19 13.50 25.41
C THR A 38 -33.69 13.31 25.39
N THR A 39 -33.11 12.99 26.55
CA THR A 39 -31.69 12.64 26.67
C THR A 39 -31.44 11.33 25.93
N THR A 40 -30.95 11.42 24.69
CA THR A 40 -30.42 10.26 23.98
C THR A 40 -29.03 9.97 24.55
N GLU A 41 -28.94 9.01 25.46
CA GLU A 41 -27.66 8.53 25.97
C GLU A 41 -26.83 8.00 24.80
N ILE A 42 -25.71 8.66 24.53
CA ILE A 42 -24.70 8.18 23.58
C ILE A 42 -24.12 6.91 24.18
N PRO A 43 -24.20 5.74 23.51
CA PRO A 43 -23.55 4.54 24.01
C PRO A 43 -22.05 4.80 24.10
N SER A 44 -21.51 4.73 25.32
CA SER A 44 -20.06 4.74 25.55
C SER A 44 -19.42 3.68 24.64
N PRO A 45 -18.37 4.00 23.87
CA PRO A 45 -17.63 2.96 23.18
C PRO A 45 -17.00 2.05 24.24
N GLN A 46 -17.46 0.80 24.31
CA GLN A 46 -16.73 -0.21 25.07
C GLN A 46 -15.36 -0.39 24.40
N PRO A 47 -14.27 -0.54 25.18
CA PRO A 47 -12.99 -0.88 24.59
C PRO A 47 -13.10 -2.29 23.99
N ASP A 48 -12.93 -2.39 22.67
CA ASP A 48 -12.94 -3.67 21.97
C ASP A 48 -11.80 -4.54 22.52
N THR A 49 -12.18 -5.56 23.29
CA THR A 49 -11.26 -6.61 23.71
C THR A 49 -10.78 -7.36 22.47
N ARG A 50 -9.46 -7.31 22.21
CA ARG A 50 -8.65 -8.15 21.29
C ARG A 50 -9.42 -8.91 20.21
N PRO A 51 -9.13 -8.70 18.91
CA PRO A 51 -9.90 -9.31 17.83
C PRO A 51 -10.10 -10.82 18.02
N VAL A 52 -11.36 -11.24 17.90
CA VAL A 52 -11.71 -12.62 17.58
C VAL A 52 -10.83 -13.08 16.41
N ASN A 53 -10.36 -14.33 16.40
CA ASN A 53 -9.57 -14.85 15.27
C ASN A 53 -10.36 -14.65 13.97
N HIS A 54 -9.99 -13.61 13.20
CA HIS A 54 -10.60 -13.30 11.93
C HIS A 54 -9.98 -14.26 10.91
N GLY A 55 -10.58 -15.47 10.87
CA GLY A 55 -10.38 -16.41 9.79
C GLY A 55 -10.73 -15.78 8.43
N PRO A 56 -10.20 -16.32 7.34
CA PRO A 56 -10.35 -15.69 6.04
C PRO A 56 -11.80 -15.69 5.55
N SER A 57 -12.15 -14.66 4.78
CA SER A 57 -13.45 -14.47 4.14
C SER A 57 -13.80 -15.61 3.17
N ALA A 58 -12.78 -16.18 2.54
CA ALA A 58 -12.87 -17.30 1.62
C ALA A 58 -11.85 -18.39 1.98
N GLU A 59 -12.23 -19.65 1.78
CA GLU A 59 -11.36 -20.80 2.04
C GLU A 59 -10.27 -20.99 0.95
N LEU A 60 -10.45 -20.34 -0.21
CA LEU A 60 -9.55 -20.42 -1.37
C LEU A 60 -8.89 -19.06 -1.67
N ASP A 61 -7.68 -19.10 -2.21
CA ASP A 61 -6.94 -17.94 -2.73
C ASP A 61 -7.32 -17.60 -4.20
N LEU A 62 -6.72 -16.54 -4.74
CA LEU A 62 -6.96 -16.07 -6.11
C LEU A 62 -6.58 -17.09 -7.22
N SER A 63 -5.77 -18.11 -6.89
CA SER A 63 -5.43 -19.23 -7.78
C SER A 63 -6.25 -20.49 -7.50
N GLY A 64 -7.28 -20.42 -6.63
CA GLY A 64 -8.14 -21.54 -6.28
C GLY A 64 -7.51 -22.56 -5.32
N LYS A 65 -6.37 -22.24 -4.68
CA LYS A 65 -5.76 -23.12 -3.67
C LYS A 65 -6.31 -22.83 -2.28
N LYS A 66 -6.37 -23.86 -1.42
CA LYS A 66 -6.79 -23.69 -0.04
C LYS A 66 -5.82 -22.79 0.72
N ARG A 67 -6.37 -21.73 1.32
CA ARG A 67 -5.68 -20.73 2.12
C ARG A 67 -5.12 -21.34 3.41
N PHE A 68 -3.98 -20.81 3.89
CA PHE A 68 -3.32 -21.33 5.09
C PHE A 68 -4.01 -20.85 6.36
N THR A 69 -4.64 -21.76 7.10
CA THR A 69 -5.30 -21.46 8.38
C THR A 69 -4.57 -22.11 9.55
N ALA A 70 -4.27 -21.35 10.60
CA ALA A 70 -3.80 -21.87 11.89
C ALA A 70 -4.32 -20.97 13.04
N PRO A 71 -4.33 -21.43 14.30
CA PRO A 71 -4.87 -20.66 15.44
C PRO A 71 -4.18 -19.31 15.72
N TYR A 72 -3.03 -19.06 15.09
CA TYR A 72 -2.23 -17.84 15.20
C TYR A 72 -2.22 -17.03 13.90
N VAL A 73 -3.11 -17.31 12.94
CA VAL A 73 -3.17 -16.59 11.64
C VAL A 73 -4.46 -15.77 11.56
N ASN A 74 -4.32 -14.48 11.33
CA ASN A 74 -5.42 -13.54 11.12
C ASN A 74 -5.37 -12.98 9.70
N TYR A 75 -6.54 -12.76 9.10
CA TYR A 75 -6.66 -12.21 7.75
C TYR A 75 -7.33 -10.82 7.75
N ILE A 76 -6.65 -9.87 7.11
CA ILE A 76 -7.18 -8.56 6.75
C ILE A 76 -7.84 -8.68 5.38
N GLN A 77 -9.13 -8.37 5.32
CA GLN A 77 -9.86 -8.23 4.07
C GLN A 77 -9.50 -6.89 3.40
N LYS A 78 -9.32 -6.91 2.08
CA LYS A 78 -9.13 -5.71 1.26
C LYS A 78 -10.21 -5.65 0.18
N ASP A 79 -10.41 -4.49 -0.41
CA ASP A 79 -11.20 -4.38 -1.65
C ASP A 79 -10.55 -5.24 -2.78
N PRO A 80 -11.29 -6.14 -3.45
CA PRO A 80 -10.80 -6.89 -4.61
C PRO A 80 -10.36 -6.01 -5.79
N SER A 81 -10.89 -4.79 -5.91
CA SER A 81 -10.50 -3.84 -6.95
C SER A 81 -9.11 -3.23 -6.68
N SER A 82 -8.80 -2.95 -5.41
CA SER A 82 -7.58 -2.25 -5.01
C SER A 82 -6.30 -3.13 -5.01
N PRO A 83 -5.13 -2.56 -5.31
CA PRO A 83 -3.85 -3.25 -5.16
C PRO A 83 -3.54 -3.59 -3.70
N CYS A 84 -2.66 -4.57 -3.49
CA CYS A 84 -2.11 -4.89 -2.18
C CYS A 84 -1.33 -3.70 -1.58
N SER A 85 -1.62 -3.37 -0.31
CA SER A 85 -0.98 -2.26 0.41
C SER A 85 -0.50 -2.71 1.78
N LEU A 86 0.83 -2.72 1.96
CA LEU A 86 1.43 -2.99 3.28
C LEU A 86 1.11 -1.88 4.29
N THR A 87 0.97 -0.63 3.85
CA THR A 87 0.71 0.47 4.77
C THR A 87 -0.73 0.45 5.29
N GLU A 88 -1.71 0.15 4.45
CA GLU A 88 -3.09 -0.12 4.89
C GLU A 88 -3.12 -1.27 5.92
N ALA A 89 -2.42 -2.37 5.66
CA ALA A 89 -2.30 -3.49 6.60
C ALA A 89 -1.67 -3.09 7.95
N LEU A 90 -0.70 -2.17 7.95
CA LEU A 90 -0.08 -1.63 9.17
C LEU A 90 -1.01 -0.65 9.91
N GLU A 91 -1.91 0.05 9.23
CA GLU A 91 -2.89 0.96 9.85
C GLU A 91 -3.92 0.17 10.68
N TYR A 92 -4.36 -1.00 10.21
CA TYR A 92 -5.21 -1.92 10.99
C TYR A 92 -4.59 -2.37 12.33
N LEU A 93 -3.26 -2.42 12.44
CA LEU A 93 -2.55 -2.79 13.68
C LEU A 93 -2.27 -1.60 14.62
N GLN A 94 -2.41 -0.37 14.14
CA GLN A 94 -2.10 0.83 14.93
C GLN A 94 -3.25 1.29 15.83
N VAL A 95 -4.44 0.70 15.68
CA VAL A 95 -5.65 1.05 16.46
C VAL A 95 -5.45 0.84 17.98
N ASP A 96 -4.68 -0.17 18.38
CA ASP A 96 -4.44 -0.52 19.80
C ASP A 96 -3.30 0.27 20.49
N VAL A 97 -2.71 1.26 19.82
CA VAL A 97 -1.50 1.95 20.33
C VAL A 97 -1.84 3.19 21.18
N LEU A 98 -3.00 3.84 21.00
CA LEU A 98 -3.32 5.07 21.73
C LEU A 98 -3.42 4.90 23.26
N GLU A 99 -3.80 3.70 23.73
CA GLU A 99 -3.84 3.38 25.16
C GLU A 99 -2.43 3.26 25.80
N SER A 100 -1.37 3.12 24.99
CA SER A 100 0.01 2.97 25.49
C SER A 100 0.63 4.27 26.02
N LEU A 101 0.13 5.43 25.60
CA LEU A 101 0.67 6.74 25.98
C LEU A 101 0.32 7.17 27.42
N PHE A 102 -0.55 6.42 28.11
CA PHE A 102 -1.01 6.72 29.47
C PHE A 102 -0.50 5.75 30.55
N LYS A 103 0.42 4.85 30.22
CA LYS A 103 1.08 3.95 31.19
C LYS A 103 2.61 3.93 31.01
N GLN A 104 3.22 5.08 31.21
CA GLN A 104 4.65 5.15 31.53
C GLN A 104 4.82 5.79 32.90
N ASP A 105 4.75 4.97 33.95
CA ASP A 105 5.39 5.32 35.21
C ASP A 105 5.93 4.09 35.97
N SER A 106 7.19 4.24 36.39
CA SER A 106 7.89 3.54 37.47
C SER A 106 7.53 2.08 37.86
N LEU A 107 8.18 1.10 37.23
CA LEU A 107 8.81 -0.03 37.96
C LEU A 107 10.15 -0.41 37.31
N ALA A 108 11.23 0.24 37.77
CA ALA A 108 12.59 -0.22 37.50
C ALA A 108 12.89 -1.43 38.39
N ALA A 109 12.42 -2.62 37.99
CA ALA A 109 12.79 -3.86 38.64
C ALA A 109 14.31 -4.09 38.51
N ASN A 110 14.99 -4.36 39.62
CA ASN A 110 16.44 -4.62 39.67
C ASN A 110 16.82 -5.94 38.98
N GLN A 111 16.77 -6.00 37.65
CA GLN A 111 17.26 -7.13 36.85
C GLN A 111 18.50 -6.76 36.05
N ASN A 112 19.68 -7.14 36.55
CA ASN A 112 20.95 -7.10 35.80
C ASN A 112 21.10 -8.32 34.88
N GLN A 113 20.03 -8.71 34.18
CA GLN A 113 19.92 -9.99 33.44
C GLN A 113 19.14 -9.82 32.12
N PRO A 114 19.40 -10.67 31.10
CA PRO A 114 18.58 -10.72 29.89
C PRO A 114 17.11 -11.09 30.18
N PRO A 115 16.18 -10.82 29.25
CA PRO A 115 14.76 -11.19 29.41
C PRO A 115 14.59 -12.69 29.68
N LYS A 116 13.72 -13.04 30.62
CA LYS A 116 13.52 -14.42 31.07
C LYS A 116 12.36 -15.12 30.37
N ASN A 117 11.34 -14.37 29.95
CA ASN A 117 10.19 -14.95 29.26
C ASN A 117 10.37 -14.90 27.74
N LYS A 118 9.83 -15.91 27.04
CA LYS A 118 9.70 -15.86 25.58
C LYS A 118 8.62 -14.84 25.20
N PRO A 119 8.74 -14.16 24.04
CA PRO A 119 7.62 -13.41 23.46
C PRO A 119 6.37 -14.31 23.37
N HIS A 120 5.20 -13.75 23.63
CA HIS A 120 3.94 -14.47 23.78
C HIS A 120 2.85 -13.88 22.87
N ASN A 121 1.74 -14.59 22.65
CA ASN A 121 0.68 -14.21 21.70
C ASN A 121 1.20 -13.87 20.29
N LEU A 122 2.19 -14.61 19.78
CA LEU A 122 2.67 -14.38 18.41
C LEU A 122 1.56 -14.71 17.42
N THR A 123 1.32 -13.82 16.46
CA THR A 123 0.40 -14.03 15.34
C THR A 123 1.05 -13.67 14.01
N VAL A 124 0.52 -14.26 12.94
CA VAL A 124 0.77 -13.90 11.54
C VAL A 124 -0.46 -13.17 11.04
N VAL A 125 -0.30 -11.91 10.70
CA VAL A 125 -1.35 -11.09 10.08
C VAL A 125 -1.07 -11.00 8.59
N ALA A 126 -1.95 -11.59 7.80
CA ALA A 126 -1.88 -11.61 6.34
C ALA A 126 -3.00 -10.77 5.73
N MET A 127 -2.83 -10.30 4.49
CA MET A 127 -3.89 -9.62 3.73
C MET A 127 -4.37 -10.55 2.62
N GLU A 128 -5.69 -10.71 2.46
CA GLU A 128 -6.25 -11.66 1.49
C GLU A 128 -5.89 -11.30 0.03
N GLY A 129 -5.43 -12.29 -0.73
CA GLY A 129 -4.92 -12.10 -2.09
C GLY A 129 -3.54 -11.45 -2.17
N CYS A 130 -2.84 -11.24 -1.05
CA CYS A 130 -1.52 -10.62 -1.02
C CYS A 130 -0.46 -11.60 -0.51
N HIS A 131 0.44 -12.02 -1.41
CA HIS A 131 1.47 -13.01 -1.10
C HIS A 131 2.81 -12.41 -0.64
N SER A 132 3.09 -11.17 -1.03
CA SER A 132 4.44 -10.58 -1.02
C SER A 132 4.87 -10.04 0.34
N PHE A 133 3.94 -9.95 1.30
CA PHE A 133 4.22 -9.57 2.68
C PHE A 133 3.30 -10.28 3.68
N ILE A 134 3.75 -10.30 4.93
CA ILE A 134 2.93 -10.53 6.12
C ILE A 134 3.38 -9.54 7.20
N ILE A 135 2.60 -9.38 8.26
CA ILE A 135 3.05 -8.72 9.48
C ILE A 135 3.08 -9.76 10.59
N LEU A 136 4.22 -9.92 11.25
CA LEU A 136 4.28 -10.66 12.51
C LEU A 136 3.94 -9.69 13.64
N ASP A 137 3.01 -10.07 14.51
CA ASP A 137 2.63 -9.32 15.70
C ASP A 137 2.78 -10.22 16.95
N TRP A 138 3.01 -9.61 18.11
CA TRP A 138 3.16 -10.33 19.38
C TRP A 138 2.74 -9.47 20.57
N GLY A 139 2.43 -10.14 21.69
CA GLY A 139 2.08 -9.48 22.95
C GLY A 139 3.19 -8.57 23.47
N ARG A 140 2.79 -7.45 24.09
CA ARG A 140 3.69 -6.53 24.81
C ARG A 140 4.53 -7.30 25.86
N PRO A 141 5.72 -6.78 26.25
CA PRO A 141 6.53 -7.39 27.30
C PRO A 141 5.73 -7.64 28.58
N LEU A 142 6.04 -8.74 29.28
CA LEU A 142 5.62 -8.90 30.68
C LEU A 142 6.43 -7.93 31.55
N ILE A 143 5.82 -7.48 32.65
CA ILE A 143 6.28 -6.32 33.45
C ILE A 143 7.76 -6.45 33.93
N ASP A 144 8.24 -7.67 34.14
CA ASP A 144 9.54 -7.93 34.77
C ASP A 144 10.76 -7.98 33.82
N ASP A 145 10.58 -8.02 32.48
CA ASP A 145 11.68 -8.35 31.55
C ASP A 145 12.48 -7.14 31.01
N MET A 146 12.03 -5.92 31.26
CA MET A 146 12.65 -4.65 30.81
C MET A 146 13.07 -4.66 29.32
N VAL A 147 12.20 -5.18 28.45
CA VAL A 147 12.49 -5.41 27.03
C VAL A 147 12.68 -4.09 26.29
N SER A 148 13.84 -3.89 25.67
CA SER A 148 14.16 -2.72 24.82
C SER A 148 13.97 -2.98 23.32
N GLY A 149 13.55 -4.19 22.96
CA GLY A 149 13.10 -4.54 21.62
C GLY A 149 13.15 -6.04 21.38
N TYR A 150 13.11 -6.43 20.10
CA TYR A 150 13.04 -7.82 19.68
C TYR A 150 14.01 -8.10 18.54
N MET A 151 14.33 -9.38 18.33
CA MET A 151 14.97 -9.90 17.14
C MET A 151 14.06 -10.96 16.53
N VAL A 152 13.64 -10.72 15.29
CA VAL A 152 12.77 -11.60 14.51
C VAL A 152 13.63 -12.40 13.56
N HIS A 153 13.56 -13.72 13.66
CA HIS A 153 14.23 -14.65 12.76
C HIS A 153 13.22 -15.19 11.75
N SER A 154 13.61 -15.20 10.49
CA SER A 154 12.78 -15.65 9.37
C SER A 154 13.60 -16.51 8.42
N ALA A 155 13.01 -17.58 7.89
CA ALA A 155 13.64 -18.47 6.92
C ALA A 155 12.59 -19.04 5.96
N SER A 156 12.96 -19.22 4.69
CA SER A 156 12.20 -20.07 3.77
C SER A 156 12.37 -21.56 4.14
N TYR A 157 11.54 -22.44 3.58
CA TYR A 157 11.70 -23.88 3.76
C TYR A 157 13.12 -24.37 3.41
N ASP A 158 13.66 -23.96 2.26
CA ASP A 158 15.00 -24.35 1.84
C ASP A 158 16.08 -23.77 2.76
N ASP A 159 15.88 -22.56 3.27
CA ASP A 159 16.82 -21.93 4.22
C ASP A 159 16.85 -22.66 5.56
N VAL A 160 15.70 -23.13 6.07
CA VAL A 160 15.65 -23.97 7.28
C VAL A 160 16.45 -25.26 7.10
N LEU A 161 16.31 -25.93 5.95
CA LEU A 161 17.08 -27.15 5.64
C LEU A 161 18.60 -26.89 5.57
N ASN A 162 19.00 -25.67 5.18
CA ASN A 162 20.40 -25.24 5.13
C ASN A 162 20.88 -24.51 6.41
N ASN A 163 20.07 -24.51 7.48
CA ASN A 163 20.31 -23.77 8.73
C ASN A 163 20.62 -22.27 8.53
N ARG A 164 20.02 -21.64 7.51
CA ARG A 164 20.11 -20.20 7.25
C ARG A 164 18.88 -19.50 7.81
N TRP A 165 19.09 -18.45 8.59
CA TRP A 165 18.03 -17.63 9.15
C TRP A 165 18.39 -16.15 8.97
N SER A 166 17.47 -15.37 8.39
CA SER A 166 17.61 -13.92 8.34
C SER A 166 17.02 -13.30 9.60
N THR A 167 17.83 -12.48 10.27
CA THR A 167 17.45 -11.81 11.51
C THR A 167 17.22 -10.32 11.27
N LYS A 168 16.05 -9.81 11.70
CA LYS A 168 15.71 -8.39 11.67
C LYS A 168 15.39 -7.88 13.08
N PRO A 169 15.90 -6.72 13.51
CA PRO A 169 15.48 -6.10 14.76
C PRO A 169 14.08 -5.48 14.63
N SER A 170 13.31 -5.46 15.72
CA SER A 170 12.15 -4.57 15.89
C SER A 170 12.23 -3.85 17.24
N SER A 171 11.74 -2.62 17.29
CA SER A 171 11.52 -1.85 18.54
C SER A 171 10.07 -1.90 19.02
N GLY A 172 9.13 -2.34 18.16
CA GLY A 172 7.71 -2.44 18.47
C GLY A 172 7.27 -3.86 18.82
N SER A 173 5.95 -4.05 18.94
CA SER A 173 5.30 -5.35 19.14
C SER A 173 5.00 -6.10 17.82
N HIS A 174 5.39 -5.53 16.68
CA HIS A 174 5.21 -6.14 15.37
C HIS A 174 6.42 -5.91 14.45
N LEU A 175 6.47 -6.63 13.33
CA LEU A 175 7.42 -6.41 12.24
C LEU A 175 6.81 -6.87 10.90
N PRO A 176 6.75 -6.00 9.87
CA PRO A 176 6.43 -6.42 8.52
C PRO A 176 7.58 -7.22 7.90
N LEU A 177 7.24 -8.36 7.30
CA LEU A 177 8.14 -9.17 6.48
C LEU A 177 7.70 -9.04 5.02
N GLU A 178 8.64 -8.69 4.16
CA GLU A 178 8.39 -8.21 2.79
C GLU A 178 9.24 -8.96 1.76
N ASN A 179 8.83 -8.88 0.49
CA ASN A 179 9.42 -9.60 -0.66
C ASN A 179 9.34 -11.13 -0.51
N LEU A 180 8.28 -11.62 0.13
CA LEU A 180 8.01 -13.06 0.24
C LEU A 180 7.61 -13.63 -1.13
N LYS A 181 8.01 -14.87 -1.40
CA LYS A 181 7.62 -15.60 -2.62
C LYS A 181 6.17 -16.09 -2.51
N PRO A 182 5.41 -16.15 -3.61
CA PRO A 182 4.05 -16.71 -3.63
C PRO A 182 4.04 -18.21 -3.32
N ASN A 183 2.95 -18.71 -2.74
CA ASN A 183 2.71 -20.13 -2.44
C ASN A 183 3.93 -20.83 -1.79
N SER A 184 4.59 -20.15 -0.86
CA SER A 184 5.88 -20.54 -0.30
C SER A 184 5.80 -20.65 1.22
N ARG A 185 6.41 -21.69 1.78
CA ARG A 185 6.42 -21.94 3.22
C ARG A 185 7.58 -21.18 3.88
N TYR A 186 7.24 -20.45 4.93
CA TYR A 186 8.18 -19.69 5.75
C TYR A 186 8.02 -20.04 7.23
N TYR A 187 9.11 -19.87 7.98
CA TYR A 187 9.23 -20.15 9.40
C TYR A 187 9.71 -18.92 10.15
N PHE A 188 9.15 -18.68 11.33
CA PHE A 188 9.41 -17.48 12.12
C PHE A 188 9.63 -17.79 13.59
N LYS A 189 10.55 -17.06 14.22
CA LYS A 189 10.81 -17.07 15.66
C LYS A 189 11.10 -15.66 16.14
N VAL A 190 10.69 -15.31 17.35
CA VAL A 190 10.96 -13.99 17.95
C VAL A 190 11.67 -14.21 19.29
N GLN A 191 12.68 -13.40 19.59
CA GLN A 191 13.31 -13.32 20.90
C GLN A 191 13.30 -11.88 21.39
N ALA A 192 13.04 -11.68 22.68
CA ALA A 192 13.16 -10.37 23.32
C ALA A 192 14.65 -10.01 23.53
N LYS A 193 14.96 -8.72 23.61
CA LYS A 193 16.27 -8.21 24.03
C LYS A 193 16.12 -7.08 25.03
N ASN A 194 17.07 -6.97 25.95
CA ASN A 194 17.25 -5.78 26.78
C ASN A 194 18.73 -5.36 26.76
N VAL A 195 19.13 -4.42 27.62
CA VAL A 195 20.53 -3.93 27.69
C VAL A 195 21.55 -4.98 28.13
N PHE A 196 21.10 -6.08 28.76
CA PHE A 196 21.96 -7.16 29.26
C PHE A 196 22.08 -8.33 28.28
N GLY A 197 21.18 -8.46 27.30
CA GLY A 197 21.30 -9.46 26.24
C GLY A 197 19.99 -9.91 25.61
N LEU A 198 20.05 -11.08 24.97
CA LEU A 198 18.92 -11.77 24.34
C LEU A 198 18.25 -12.71 25.35
N GLY A 199 16.91 -12.73 25.35
CA GLY A 199 16.11 -13.69 26.09
C GLY A 199 15.86 -14.99 25.32
N PRO A 200 15.02 -15.90 25.85
CA PRO A 200 14.70 -17.14 25.15
C PRO A 200 13.90 -16.89 23.87
N VAL A 201 14.09 -17.80 22.92
CA VAL A 201 13.43 -17.78 21.62
C VAL A 201 12.00 -18.33 21.75
N SER A 202 11.05 -17.74 21.03
CA SER A 202 9.67 -18.22 20.94
C SER A 202 9.56 -19.61 20.30
N ASP A 203 8.36 -20.18 20.40
CA ASP A 203 7.98 -21.31 19.55
C ASP A 203 8.02 -20.88 18.07
N THR A 204 8.18 -21.85 17.16
CA THR A 204 8.32 -21.56 15.72
C THR A 204 6.95 -21.47 15.07
N LEU A 205 6.58 -20.29 14.57
CA LEU A 205 5.41 -20.15 13.70
C LEU A 205 5.75 -20.59 12.28
N THR A 206 4.76 -21.12 11.58
CA THR A 206 4.87 -21.48 10.15
C THR A 206 3.73 -20.84 9.39
N TYR A 207 4.01 -20.29 8.21
CA TYR A 207 2.99 -19.77 7.31
C TYR A 207 3.25 -20.26 5.88
N VAL A 208 2.20 -20.34 5.07
CA VAL A 208 2.32 -20.49 3.62
C VAL A 208 1.65 -19.27 3.00
N THR A 209 2.41 -18.54 2.18
CA THR A 209 1.91 -17.34 1.50
C THR A 209 0.80 -17.68 0.50
N GLU A 210 -0.08 -16.71 0.24
CA GLU A 210 -1.06 -16.76 -0.86
C GLU A 210 -0.35 -17.07 -2.19
N SER A 211 -1.09 -17.58 -3.18
CA SER A 211 -0.58 -17.62 -4.56
C SER A 211 -0.41 -16.21 -5.15
N ASP A 212 0.32 -16.13 -6.26
CA ASP A 212 0.45 -14.91 -7.06
C ASP A 212 -0.90 -14.54 -7.72
N ASP A 213 -1.10 -13.26 -8.06
CA ASP A 213 -2.22 -12.85 -8.93
C ASP A 213 -1.75 -12.93 -10.39
N PRO A 214 -2.17 -13.95 -11.17
CA PRO A 214 -1.72 -14.12 -12.55
C PRO A 214 -2.20 -12.98 -13.48
N LEU A 215 -3.15 -12.16 -13.04
CA LEU A 215 -3.67 -11.01 -13.77
C LEU A 215 -3.00 -9.67 -13.39
N LEU A 216 -2.04 -9.69 -12.45
CA LEU A 216 -1.42 -8.46 -11.95
C LEU A 216 -0.26 -7.97 -12.81
N ILE A 217 0.53 -8.85 -13.44
CA ILE A 217 1.76 -8.49 -14.15
C ILE A 217 1.65 -8.75 -15.66
N GLU A 218 1.83 -7.71 -16.48
CA GLU A 218 2.04 -7.84 -17.92
C GLU A 218 3.43 -8.45 -18.15
N ARG A 219 3.51 -9.72 -18.58
CA ARG A 219 4.79 -10.40 -18.85
C ARG A 219 5.29 -10.04 -20.25
N PRO A 220 6.32 -9.18 -20.41
CA PRO A 220 6.85 -8.88 -21.72
C PRO A 220 7.54 -10.10 -22.36
N PRO A 221 7.65 -10.15 -23.70
CA PRO A 221 8.46 -11.15 -24.39
C PRO A 221 9.94 -10.99 -24.00
N GLY A 222 10.37 -11.78 -23.02
CA GLY A 222 11.67 -11.65 -22.35
C GLY A 222 11.69 -12.13 -20.90
N GLY A 223 10.53 -12.31 -20.26
CA GLY A 223 10.41 -12.85 -18.90
C GLY A 223 10.13 -11.81 -17.83
N GLU A 224 10.40 -12.15 -16.57
CA GLU A 224 10.11 -11.28 -15.43
C GLU A 224 10.97 -10.00 -15.40
N PRO A 225 10.45 -8.86 -14.92
CA PRO A 225 11.19 -7.61 -14.83
C PRO A 225 12.37 -7.72 -13.85
N ILE A 226 13.60 -7.50 -14.34
CA ILE A 226 14.79 -7.50 -13.50
C ILE A 226 15.04 -6.08 -12.97
N TRP A 227 14.74 -5.87 -11.69
CA TRP A 227 15.07 -4.65 -10.95
C TRP A 227 16.53 -4.71 -10.46
N ILE A 228 17.34 -3.75 -10.90
CA ILE A 228 18.77 -3.67 -10.56
C ILE A 228 18.96 -2.58 -9.49
N PRO A 229 19.63 -2.85 -8.35
CA PRO A 229 19.99 -1.82 -7.39
C PRO A 229 20.86 -0.74 -8.06
N PHE A 230 20.39 0.50 -8.09
CA PHE A 230 21.11 1.59 -8.76
C PHE A 230 20.73 2.95 -8.16
N THR A 231 21.73 3.68 -7.67
CA THR A 231 21.57 5.04 -7.15
C THR A 231 21.57 6.05 -8.29
N PHE A 232 20.42 6.62 -8.60
CA PHE A 232 20.24 7.64 -9.64
C PHE A 232 20.07 9.05 -9.06
N LYS A 233 20.28 10.07 -9.89
CA LYS A 233 20.01 11.47 -9.52
C LYS A 233 18.53 11.78 -9.76
N TYR A 234 17.84 12.33 -8.77
CA TYR A 234 16.43 12.75 -8.88
C TYR A 234 16.14 13.94 -7.96
N ASN A 235 15.01 14.63 -8.18
CA ASN A 235 14.56 15.65 -7.23
C ASN A 235 13.90 14.98 -6.01
N SER A 236 14.61 14.96 -4.87
CA SER A 236 14.13 14.29 -3.66
C SER A 236 12.94 14.99 -3.00
N ALA A 237 12.66 16.26 -3.30
CA ALA A 237 11.45 16.94 -2.81
C ALA A 237 10.17 16.35 -3.44
N HIS A 238 10.26 15.76 -4.64
CA HIS A 238 9.13 15.16 -5.35
C HIS A 238 8.80 13.72 -4.87
N SER A 239 9.47 13.26 -3.81
CA SER A 239 9.34 11.89 -3.28
C SER A 239 9.12 11.93 -1.77
N SER A 240 8.00 11.33 -1.33
CA SER A 240 7.80 10.96 0.08
C SER A 240 8.73 9.80 0.48
N CYS A 241 9.13 8.97 -0.48
CA CYS A 241 10.01 7.82 -0.28
C CYS A 241 11.50 8.22 -0.25
N LYS A 242 12.28 7.59 0.63
CA LYS A 242 13.71 7.86 0.86
C LYS A 242 14.58 6.60 0.95
N GLY A 243 14.01 5.41 0.73
CA GLY A 243 14.70 4.13 0.85
C GLY A 243 15.54 3.76 -0.38
N SER A 244 15.79 2.47 -0.53
CA SER A 244 16.59 1.89 -1.61
C SER A 244 16.11 2.28 -3.00
N GLN A 245 17.06 2.34 -3.95
CA GLN A 245 16.82 2.75 -5.32
C GLN A 245 17.07 1.59 -6.29
N TYR A 246 16.13 1.39 -7.20
CA TYR A 246 16.22 0.36 -8.23
C TYR A 246 15.90 0.94 -9.60
N VAL A 247 16.54 0.42 -10.63
CA VAL A 247 16.29 0.79 -12.03
C VAL A 247 15.99 -0.46 -12.86
N LYS A 248 15.08 -0.29 -13.81
CA LYS A 248 14.67 -1.26 -14.81
C LYS A 248 14.68 -0.59 -16.19
N ARG A 249 15.10 -1.33 -17.22
CA ARG A 249 15.01 -0.88 -18.62
C ARG A 249 13.61 -1.17 -19.18
N THR A 250 13.01 -0.20 -19.87
CA THR A 250 11.72 -0.39 -20.57
C THR A 250 11.91 -0.73 -22.04
N TRP A 251 10.85 -1.28 -22.65
CA TRP A 251 10.81 -1.65 -24.06
C TRP A 251 10.92 -0.41 -24.98
N TYR A 252 10.45 0.75 -24.52
CA TYR A 252 10.47 2.05 -25.22
C TYR A 252 11.83 2.79 -25.16
N ARG A 253 12.93 2.06 -24.90
CA ARG A 253 14.31 2.59 -24.79
C ARG A 253 14.54 3.62 -23.68
N LYS A 254 13.64 3.74 -22.70
CA LYS A 254 13.80 4.57 -21.49
C LYS A 254 14.08 3.73 -20.25
N PHE A 255 14.58 4.35 -19.19
CA PHE A 255 14.78 3.72 -17.89
C PHE A 255 13.70 4.17 -16.90
N VAL A 256 13.15 3.23 -16.15
CA VAL A 256 12.27 3.51 -15.01
C VAL A 256 13.10 3.31 -13.75
N GLY A 257 13.13 4.34 -12.91
CA GLY A 257 13.78 4.31 -11.60
C GLY A 257 12.73 4.40 -10.51
N VAL A 258 12.90 3.65 -9.43
CA VAL A 258 12.02 3.74 -8.25
C VAL A 258 12.82 4.02 -6.99
N VAL A 259 12.21 4.80 -6.09
CA VAL A 259 12.70 5.04 -4.72
C VAL A 259 11.68 4.42 -3.75
N LEU A 260 12.09 3.44 -2.96
CA LEU A 260 11.18 2.70 -2.10
C LEU A 260 10.79 3.48 -0.83
N CYS A 261 9.50 3.43 -0.47
CA CYS A 261 9.04 3.66 0.90
C CYS A 261 9.01 2.32 1.65
N ASN A 262 8.49 1.29 0.97
CA ASN A 262 8.56 -0.12 1.32
C ASN A 262 8.52 -0.93 -0.01
N SER A 263 8.35 -2.25 0.04
CA SER A 263 8.34 -3.09 -1.17
C SER A 263 7.16 -2.83 -2.12
N LEU A 264 6.01 -2.40 -1.62
CA LEU A 264 4.79 -2.16 -2.41
C LEU A 264 4.50 -0.67 -2.67
N ARG A 265 5.05 0.24 -1.85
CA ARG A 265 4.92 1.69 -1.97
C ARG A 265 6.25 2.31 -2.40
N TYR A 266 6.26 2.99 -3.55
CA TYR A 266 7.46 3.60 -4.11
C TYR A 266 7.15 4.80 -5.00
N LYS A 267 8.08 5.73 -5.11
CA LYS A 267 8.00 6.83 -6.08
C LYS A 267 8.64 6.39 -7.40
N ILE A 268 7.85 6.43 -8.49
CA ILE A 268 8.29 6.16 -9.85
C ILE A 268 8.87 7.44 -10.49
N PHE A 269 10.02 7.29 -11.14
CA PHE A 269 10.71 8.26 -11.97
C PHE A 269 11.09 7.66 -13.32
N MET A 270 11.38 8.50 -14.30
CA MET A 270 11.82 8.07 -15.63
C MET A 270 13.03 8.89 -16.11
N GLY A 271 13.95 8.27 -16.84
CA GLY A 271 15.12 8.90 -17.44
C GLY A 271 15.46 8.28 -18.81
N ASP A 272 16.13 9.04 -19.67
CA ASP A 272 16.57 8.56 -20.98
C ASP A 272 17.86 7.71 -20.92
N GLY A 273 18.69 7.94 -19.90
CA GLY A 273 19.92 7.19 -19.67
C GLY A 273 20.29 7.08 -18.20
N LEU A 274 21.14 6.09 -17.86
CA LEU A 274 21.60 5.85 -16.48
C LEU A 274 22.52 6.95 -15.92
N ARG A 275 23.06 7.82 -16.78
CA ARG A 275 23.94 8.94 -16.38
C ARG A 275 23.16 10.25 -16.20
N ASP A 276 21.95 10.30 -16.73
CA ASP A 276 21.08 11.48 -16.74
C ASP A 276 20.25 11.55 -15.46
N PRO A 277 19.68 12.72 -15.11
CA PRO A 277 18.70 12.80 -14.04
C PRO A 277 17.44 12.00 -14.39
N PHE A 278 16.87 11.35 -13.39
CA PHE A 278 15.56 10.72 -13.45
C PHE A 278 14.52 11.73 -12.95
N TYR A 279 13.51 11.97 -13.78
CA TYR A 279 12.49 12.99 -13.55
C TYR A 279 11.18 12.37 -13.08
N SER A 280 10.38 13.16 -12.35
CA SER A 280 9.02 12.75 -12.03
C SER A 280 8.17 12.61 -13.28
N ILE A 281 7.16 11.75 -13.20
CA ILE A 281 6.12 11.63 -14.21
C ILE A 281 4.89 12.35 -13.67
N GLY A 282 4.38 13.32 -14.43
CA GLY A 282 3.10 13.98 -14.20
C GLY A 282 2.00 13.34 -15.04
N ASP A 283 0.77 13.38 -14.53
CA ASP A 283 -0.41 12.87 -15.22
C ASP A 283 -1.32 14.05 -15.61
N THR A 284 -1.92 13.97 -16.79
CA THR A 284 -2.85 14.98 -17.33
C THR A 284 -4.31 14.60 -17.09
N PHE A 285 -4.62 13.32 -16.85
CA PHE A 285 -5.99 12.84 -16.64
C PHE A 285 -6.03 11.69 -15.62
N GLY A 286 -6.22 12.06 -14.35
CA GLY A 286 -6.17 11.13 -13.22
C GLY A 286 -5.26 11.69 -12.12
N GLN A 287 -4.64 10.80 -11.33
CA GLN A 287 -3.54 11.14 -10.42
C GLN A 287 -2.25 10.34 -10.74
N GLY A 288 -2.16 9.73 -11.93
CA GLY A 288 -1.09 8.84 -12.34
C GLY A 288 -1.25 7.41 -11.84
N ASP A 289 -2.47 6.97 -11.53
CA ASP A 289 -2.77 5.60 -11.10
C ASP A 289 -2.43 4.59 -12.21
N ASP A 290 -2.54 5.02 -13.48
CA ASP A 290 -2.13 4.30 -14.68
C ASP A 290 -0.60 4.17 -14.86
N HIS A 291 0.19 5.01 -14.18
CA HIS A 291 1.67 4.99 -14.22
C HIS A 291 2.23 3.68 -13.66
N CYS A 292 1.42 2.90 -12.95
CA CYS A 292 1.73 1.55 -12.53
C CYS A 292 2.06 0.58 -13.69
N GLN A 293 1.69 0.92 -14.93
CA GLN A 293 2.21 0.24 -16.12
C GLN A 293 3.75 0.27 -16.22
N PHE A 294 4.42 1.34 -15.76
CA PHE A 294 5.88 1.46 -15.88
C PHE A 294 6.63 0.42 -15.02
N VAL A 295 5.96 -0.12 -14.00
CA VAL A 295 6.41 -1.23 -13.14
C VAL A 295 5.72 -2.55 -13.48
N ASP A 296 5.22 -2.69 -14.71
CA ASP A 296 4.59 -3.88 -15.31
C ASP A 296 3.27 -4.33 -14.66
N SER A 297 2.67 -3.51 -13.79
CA SER A 297 1.31 -3.78 -13.31
C SER A 297 0.32 -3.68 -14.48
N TYR A 298 -0.65 -4.57 -14.53
CA TYR A 298 -1.77 -4.51 -15.48
C TYR A 298 -2.90 -3.59 -14.98
N ARG A 299 -3.05 -3.46 -13.65
CA ARG A 299 -4.08 -2.64 -13.01
C ARG A 299 -3.63 -1.19 -12.81
N ASP A 300 -4.57 -0.31 -12.52
CA ASP A 300 -4.28 1.01 -11.96
C ASP A 300 -3.92 0.85 -10.47
N GLY A 301 -3.04 1.72 -9.97
CA GLY A 301 -2.58 1.71 -8.58
C GLY A 301 -3.41 2.56 -7.63
N ARG A 302 -2.89 2.74 -6.41
CA ARG A 302 -3.22 3.88 -5.56
C ARG A 302 -2.08 4.89 -5.60
N THR A 303 -2.39 6.17 -5.40
CA THR A 303 -1.41 7.25 -5.49
C THR A 303 -1.33 8.07 -4.20
N GLY A 304 -0.11 8.57 -3.93
CA GLY A 304 0.17 9.42 -2.78
C GLY A 304 -0.32 10.86 -2.95
N PRO A 305 -0.18 11.70 -1.91
CA PRO A 305 -0.79 13.02 -1.88
C PRO A 305 -0.36 13.91 -3.05
N ALA A 306 -1.36 14.43 -3.77
CA ALA A 306 -1.19 15.36 -4.89
C ALA A 306 -0.76 16.78 -4.46
N TYR A 307 -0.83 17.12 -3.17
CA TYR A 307 -0.43 18.46 -2.69
C TYR A 307 1.03 18.79 -2.98
N LEU A 308 1.90 17.79 -3.16
CA LEU A 308 3.30 18.00 -3.55
C LEU A 308 3.40 18.72 -4.90
N SER A 309 2.56 18.35 -5.87
CA SER A 309 2.44 19.07 -7.14
C SER A 309 2.07 20.54 -6.95
N ASN A 310 1.12 20.83 -6.05
CA ASN A 310 0.55 22.17 -5.87
C ASN A 310 1.44 23.10 -5.04
N ASN A 311 2.23 22.54 -4.12
CA ASN A 311 3.03 23.27 -3.15
C ASN A 311 4.49 23.44 -3.58
N LEU A 312 5.04 22.53 -4.39
CA LEU A 312 6.40 22.64 -4.93
C LEU A 312 6.44 23.55 -6.18
N PRO A 313 7.61 24.13 -6.52
CA PRO A 313 7.80 24.77 -7.81
C PRO A 313 7.55 23.81 -8.98
N SER A 314 7.15 24.34 -10.13
CA SER A 314 7.13 23.56 -11.37
C SER A 314 8.55 23.14 -11.76
N ALA A 315 8.68 21.95 -12.35
CA ALA A 315 9.95 21.36 -12.73
C ALA A 315 9.86 20.71 -14.11
N GLN A 316 11.01 20.40 -14.71
CA GLN A 316 11.04 19.53 -15.89
C GLN A 316 10.72 18.08 -15.49
N GLY A 317 10.00 17.36 -16.34
CA GLY A 317 9.78 15.93 -16.22
C GLY A 317 8.96 15.34 -17.35
N PHE A 318 8.64 14.05 -17.19
CA PHE A 318 7.81 13.34 -18.17
C PHE A 318 6.33 13.53 -17.85
N TYR A 319 5.47 13.43 -18.85
CA TYR A 319 4.02 13.39 -18.65
C TYR A 319 3.29 12.63 -19.74
N ARG A 320 2.09 12.14 -19.41
CA ARG A 320 1.08 11.62 -20.34
C ARG A 320 -0.32 11.87 -19.79
N ALA A 321 -1.36 11.39 -20.47
CA ALA A 321 -2.75 11.45 -20.02
C ALA A 321 -3.40 10.07 -19.85
N TYR A 322 -2.90 9.04 -20.54
CA TYR A 322 -3.53 7.72 -20.55
C TYR A 322 -2.51 6.57 -20.57
N ARG A 323 -2.95 5.40 -20.10
CA ARG A 323 -2.19 4.14 -20.20
C ARG A 323 -1.77 3.86 -21.65
N GLN A 324 -0.61 3.23 -21.83
CA GLN A 324 0.04 2.96 -23.12
C GLN A 324 0.42 4.20 -23.97
N GLN A 325 -0.02 5.41 -23.64
CA GLN A 325 0.40 6.62 -24.36
C GLN A 325 1.92 6.85 -24.23
N PRO A 326 2.63 7.21 -25.31
CA PRO A 326 4.01 7.65 -25.24
C PRO A 326 4.17 8.86 -24.30
N VAL A 327 5.17 8.84 -23.43
CA VAL A 327 5.47 9.97 -22.56
C VAL A 327 6.07 11.14 -23.35
N SER A 328 5.60 12.35 -23.06
CA SER A 328 6.19 13.61 -23.50
C SER A 328 7.11 14.16 -22.40
N PHE A 329 8.01 15.09 -22.72
CA PHE A 329 8.88 15.75 -21.75
C PHE A 329 8.62 17.26 -21.73
N GLY A 330 8.55 17.87 -20.55
CA GLY A 330 8.27 19.29 -20.39
C GLY A 330 8.00 19.68 -18.94
N VAL A 331 7.29 20.80 -18.74
CA VAL A 331 7.06 21.36 -17.40
C VAL A 331 5.88 20.68 -16.71
N ILE A 332 6.11 20.15 -15.51
CA ILE A 332 5.13 19.46 -14.66
C ILE A 332 5.00 20.14 -13.29
N GLY A 333 3.93 19.82 -12.55
CA GLY A 333 3.68 20.35 -11.20
C GLY A 333 2.84 21.63 -11.17
N ARG A 334 3.15 22.52 -10.21
CA ARG A 334 2.35 23.72 -9.88
C ARG A 334 2.06 24.61 -11.09
N ARG A 335 0.78 24.94 -11.28
CA ARG A 335 0.25 25.74 -12.42
C ARG A 335 0.48 25.11 -13.80
N THR A 336 0.65 23.79 -13.85
CA THR A 336 0.63 23.01 -15.11
C THR A 336 -0.59 22.08 -15.10
N PRO A 337 -1.06 21.60 -16.27
CA PRO A 337 -2.06 20.55 -16.34
C PRO A 337 -1.48 19.14 -16.09
N HIS A 338 -0.24 19.03 -15.58
CA HIS A 338 0.47 17.77 -15.38
C HIS A 338 0.91 17.60 -13.90
N PRO A 339 -0.03 17.44 -12.95
CA PRO A 339 0.30 17.14 -11.56
C PRO A 339 1.08 15.84 -11.37
N PHE A 340 1.90 15.77 -10.34
CA PHE A 340 2.62 14.55 -9.92
C PHE A 340 2.38 14.22 -8.44
N VAL A 341 2.41 12.93 -8.12
CA VAL A 341 2.15 12.42 -6.76
C VAL A 341 3.43 12.03 -6.00
N GLY A 342 3.35 11.92 -4.67
CA GLY A 342 4.50 11.64 -3.80
C GLY A 342 5.01 10.19 -3.79
N TRP A 343 4.14 9.24 -4.12
CA TRP A 343 4.40 7.80 -4.18
C TRP A 343 3.27 7.10 -4.99
N TYR A 344 3.48 5.84 -5.34
CA TYR A 344 2.54 4.93 -5.99
C TYR A 344 2.50 3.59 -5.23
N GLU A 345 1.35 2.93 -5.22
CA GLU A 345 1.17 1.54 -4.79
C GLU A 345 0.52 0.76 -5.93
N CYS A 346 1.31 -0.06 -6.63
CA CYS A 346 0.90 -0.72 -7.87
C CYS A 346 0.56 -2.21 -7.70
N GLY A 347 0.57 -2.72 -6.46
CA GLY A 347 0.43 -4.14 -6.12
C GLY A 347 1.66 -5.00 -6.42
N VAL A 348 2.54 -4.56 -7.33
CA VAL A 348 3.77 -5.26 -7.72
C VAL A 348 4.90 -4.94 -6.72
N PRO A 349 5.48 -5.94 -6.03
CA PRO A 349 6.57 -5.73 -5.08
C PRO A 349 7.91 -5.48 -5.79
N ILE A 350 8.70 -4.53 -5.28
CA ILE A 350 10.04 -4.21 -5.77
C ILE A 350 11.06 -4.30 -4.61
N PRO A 351 12.20 -5.01 -4.77
CA PRO A 351 12.63 -5.77 -5.95
C PRO A 351 11.88 -7.07 -6.19
N GLY A 352 11.01 -7.51 -5.25
CA GLY A 352 10.11 -8.64 -5.46
C GLY A 352 10.75 -10.03 -5.35
N LYS A 353 12.00 -10.14 -4.88
CA LYS A 353 12.67 -11.43 -4.64
C LYS A 353 13.46 -11.48 -3.34
N TRP A 354 13.40 -12.65 -2.71
CA TRP A 354 14.18 -13.13 -1.56
C TRP A 354 15.18 -14.19 -2.04
#